data_AF-A0A653XQ92-F1
#
_entry.id   AF-A0A653XQ92-F1
#
_cell.length_a   1.000
_cell.length_b   1.000
_cell.length_c   1.000
_cell.angle_alpha   90.00
_cell.angle_beta   90.00
_cell.angle_gamma   90.00
#
_symmetry.space_group_name_H-M   'P 1'
#
loop_
_entity.id
_entity.type
_entity.pdbx_description
1 polymer ?
#
loop_
_entity_poly.entity_id
_entity_poly.type
_entity_poly.pdbx_seq_one_letter_code
_entity_poly.pdbx_strand_id
1 'polypeptide(L)'
;MPLPIARRLLPALLVLPLAQGQAASRAALEAVHDVRIRIEARNCGAAVEQLKAGLKAGHPELALLAGSMYEHGICVKANWDNAVTFYVQAHQGGLPEAAERLAAGYADPARGPDAAAALWWSLRGRSGMRSGTCAVPEEVEQDPDRFVAELKTWDPSRLAICNYIIGVLWTIAAEVKYPAQAQAWGLHGDVTLRFLPGLARIEVKKGETGAYQLYGVIDGDVLRDRESIPARGGFEKMMREVADRALRRYPQPPGIPADTSVSVKYVFSLE
;
A
#
# COMPACT_ATOMS: atom_id res chain seq x y z
N MET A 1 7.19 3.85 -68.40
CA MET A 1 6.06 4.74 -68.05
C MET A 1 4.78 3.92 -68.05
N PRO A 2 3.81 4.15 -67.15
CA PRO A 2 3.94 4.47 -65.72
C PRO A 2 4.19 3.14 -64.97
N LEU A 3 3.57 2.68 -63.85
CA LEU A 3 2.94 3.26 -62.64
C LEU A 3 3.49 2.43 -61.43
N PRO A 4 3.51 2.93 -60.18
CA PRO A 4 4.06 2.20 -59.02
C PRO A 4 3.02 1.43 -58.20
N ILE A 5 3.43 0.35 -57.51
CA ILE A 5 2.59 -0.42 -56.58
C ILE A 5 2.93 -0.08 -55.12
N ALA A 6 1.92 0.42 -54.42
CA ALA A 6 1.72 0.51 -52.97
C ALA A 6 2.92 0.31 -52.01
N ARG A 7 3.31 1.40 -51.33
CA ARG A 7 3.91 1.32 -49.98
C ARG A 7 2.96 0.53 -49.06
N ARG A 8 3.38 -0.65 -48.58
CA ARG A 8 2.75 -1.27 -47.41
C ARG A 8 3.23 -0.52 -46.15
N LEU A 9 2.34 0.24 -45.54
CA LEU A 9 2.57 0.76 -44.19
C LEU A 9 2.51 -0.43 -43.22
N LEU A 10 3.63 -0.74 -42.57
CA LEU A 10 3.63 -1.59 -41.39
C LEU A 10 2.87 -0.86 -40.28
N PRO A 11 1.97 -1.54 -39.53
CA PRO A 11 1.34 -0.93 -38.38
C PRO A 11 2.42 -0.62 -37.34
N ALA A 12 2.49 0.61 -36.87
CA ALA A 12 3.35 0.95 -35.76
C ALA A 12 2.85 0.19 -34.52
N LEU A 13 3.70 -0.66 -33.93
CA LEU A 13 3.43 -1.21 -32.61
C LEU A 13 3.44 -0.05 -31.61
N LEU A 14 2.24 0.34 -31.19
CA LEU A 14 2.04 1.33 -30.14
C LEU A 14 2.34 0.65 -28.81
N VAL A 15 3.63 0.58 -28.48
CA VAL A 15 4.11 0.11 -27.16
C VAL A 15 3.68 1.15 -26.13
N LEU A 16 2.47 0.97 -25.60
CA LEU A 16 2.00 1.69 -24.43
C LEU A 16 2.96 1.39 -23.28
N PRO A 17 3.53 2.41 -22.60
CA PRO A 17 4.36 2.17 -21.43
C PRO A 17 3.55 1.44 -20.37
N LEU A 18 4.15 0.40 -19.76
CA LEU A 18 3.65 -0.14 -18.50
C LEU A 18 3.55 1.00 -17.48
N ALA A 19 2.48 1.01 -16.69
CA ALA A 19 2.17 2.10 -15.77
C ALA A 19 3.26 2.27 -14.71
N GLN A 20 4.21 3.18 -14.97
CA GLN A 20 5.03 3.79 -13.95
C GLN A 20 4.10 4.54 -13.02
N GLY A 21 4.09 4.19 -11.72
CA GLY A 21 3.28 4.90 -10.73
C GLY A 21 3.63 6.39 -10.77
N GLN A 22 2.62 7.25 -10.93
CA GLN A 22 2.87 8.67 -11.10
C GLN A 22 3.51 9.23 -9.83
N ALA A 23 4.70 9.82 -9.97
CA ALA A 23 5.31 10.55 -8.87
C ALA A 23 4.36 11.66 -8.42
N ALA A 24 4.02 11.64 -7.12
CA ALA A 24 2.97 12.49 -6.57
C ALA A 24 3.25 13.97 -6.87
N SER A 25 2.26 14.66 -7.45
CA SER A 25 2.48 16.04 -7.87
C SER A 25 2.68 16.92 -6.63
N ARG A 26 3.58 17.92 -6.71
CA ARG A 26 3.85 18.83 -5.58
C ARG A 26 2.56 19.45 -5.02
N ALA A 27 1.64 19.86 -5.89
CA ALA A 27 0.35 20.41 -5.49
C ALA A 27 -0.54 19.40 -4.75
N ALA A 28 -0.52 18.12 -5.14
CA ALA A 28 -1.26 17.07 -4.44
C ALA A 28 -0.64 16.76 -3.06
N LEU A 29 0.69 16.74 -2.95
CA LEU A 29 1.39 16.58 -1.67
C LEU A 29 1.10 17.75 -0.71
N GLU A 30 1.12 18.98 -1.22
CA GLU A 30 0.75 20.19 -0.48
C GLU A 30 -0.74 20.12 -0.03
N ALA A 31 -1.66 19.69 -0.90
CA ALA A 31 -3.07 19.51 -0.55
C ALA A 31 -3.32 18.38 0.49
N VAL A 32 -2.61 17.25 0.43
CA VAL A 32 -2.64 16.20 1.47
C VAL A 32 -2.17 16.76 2.81
N HIS A 33 -1.09 17.56 2.79
CA HIS A 33 -0.54 18.19 3.98
C HIS A 33 -1.52 19.20 4.61
N ASP A 34 -2.18 20.02 3.79
CA ASP A 34 -3.18 21.00 4.24
C ASP A 34 -4.40 20.33 4.91
N VAL A 35 -4.91 19.24 4.34
CA VAL A 35 -5.98 18.44 5.00
C VAL A 35 -5.49 17.89 6.35
N ARG A 36 -4.28 17.33 6.39
CA ARG A 36 -3.69 16.78 7.63
C ARG A 36 -3.52 17.82 8.73
N ILE A 37 -2.98 19.01 8.43
CA ILE A 37 -2.86 20.11 9.40
C ILE A 37 -4.22 20.44 10.03
N ARG A 38 -5.30 20.42 9.23
CA ARG A 38 -6.66 20.72 9.71
C ARG A 38 -7.24 19.58 10.55
N ILE A 39 -6.91 18.31 10.27
CA ILE A 39 -7.23 17.16 11.13
C ILE A 39 -6.48 17.27 12.48
N GLU A 40 -5.18 17.56 12.43
CA GLU A 40 -4.31 17.67 13.62
C GLU A 40 -4.73 18.86 14.51
N ALA A 41 -5.12 19.98 13.91
CA ALA A 41 -5.77 21.12 14.58
C ALA A 41 -7.25 20.87 14.98
N ARG A 42 -7.78 19.65 14.79
CA ARG A 42 -9.17 19.23 15.06
C ARG A 42 -10.25 20.02 14.31
N ASN A 43 -9.89 20.81 13.30
CA ASN A 43 -10.81 21.56 12.45
C ASN A 43 -11.34 20.66 11.32
N CYS A 44 -12.18 19.70 11.69
CA CYS A 44 -12.74 18.72 10.77
C CYS A 44 -13.58 19.34 9.63
N GLY A 45 -14.25 20.47 9.88
CA GLY A 45 -14.95 21.20 8.83
C GLY A 45 -14.00 21.69 7.73
N ALA A 46 -12.93 22.40 8.10
CA ALA A 46 -11.93 22.85 7.13
C ALA A 46 -11.19 21.68 6.48
N ALA A 47 -10.91 20.59 7.21
CA ALA A 47 -10.29 19.39 6.63
C ALA A 47 -11.14 18.77 5.52
N VAL A 48 -12.46 18.63 5.76
CA VAL A 48 -13.40 18.06 4.77
C VAL A 48 -13.59 18.99 3.56
N GLU A 49 -13.61 20.31 3.73
CA GLU A 49 -13.68 21.23 2.58
C GLU A 49 -12.41 21.22 1.72
N GLN A 50 -11.21 21.17 2.33
CA GLN A 50 -9.96 21.01 1.57
C GLN A 50 -9.89 19.65 0.87
N LEU A 51 -10.35 18.57 1.53
CA LEU A 51 -10.44 17.24 0.93
C LEU A 51 -11.35 17.25 -0.32
N LYS A 52 -12.54 17.86 -0.24
CA LYS A 52 -13.45 18.03 -1.39
C LYS A 52 -12.80 18.81 -2.53
N ALA A 53 -12.06 19.88 -2.22
CA ALA A 53 -11.37 20.68 -3.24
C ALA A 53 -10.30 19.86 -3.98
N GLY A 54 -9.44 19.15 -3.27
CA GLY A 54 -8.41 18.30 -3.86
C GLY A 54 -8.96 17.06 -4.60
N LEU A 55 -10.05 16.47 -4.12
CA LEU A 55 -10.79 15.42 -4.84
C LEU A 55 -11.36 15.96 -6.16
N LYS A 56 -11.92 17.17 -6.17
CA LYS A 56 -12.42 17.83 -7.39
C LYS A 56 -11.30 18.18 -8.38
N ALA A 57 -10.08 18.43 -7.89
CA ALA A 57 -8.89 18.60 -8.72
C ALA A 57 -8.33 17.29 -9.30
N GLY A 58 -8.90 16.13 -8.93
CA GLY A 58 -8.53 14.82 -9.49
C GLY A 58 -7.29 14.17 -8.87
N HIS A 59 -6.79 14.69 -7.75
CA HIS A 59 -5.59 14.16 -7.09
C HIS A 59 -5.86 12.77 -6.44
N PRO A 60 -5.24 11.67 -6.91
CA PRO A 60 -5.48 10.34 -6.34
C PRO A 60 -4.96 10.21 -4.90
N GLU A 61 -3.99 11.02 -4.50
CA GLU A 61 -3.45 11.07 -3.13
C GLU A 61 -4.51 11.56 -2.13
N LEU A 62 -5.42 12.43 -2.57
CA LEU A 62 -6.56 12.89 -1.77
C LEU A 62 -7.70 11.86 -1.77
N ALA A 63 -7.82 11.01 -2.80
CA ALA A 63 -8.69 9.83 -2.75
C ALA A 63 -8.13 8.77 -1.78
N LEU A 64 -6.81 8.51 -1.78
CA LEU A 64 -6.16 7.62 -0.80
C LEU A 64 -6.35 8.14 0.64
N LEU A 65 -6.26 9.46 0.84
CA LEU A 65 -6.55 10.10 2.13
C LEU A 65 -8.04 9.99 2.52
N ALA A 66 -8.97 10.26 1.58
CA ALA A 66 -10.40 10.14 1.81
C ALA A 66 -10.79 8.70 2.21
N GLY A 67 -10.22 7.70 1.54
CA GLY A 67 -10.40 6.29 1.89
C GLY A 67 -9.96 6.01 3.33
N SER A 68 -8.79 6.51 3.74
CA SER A 68 -8.29 6.40 5.12
C SER A 68 -9.19 7.11 6.14
N MET A 69 -9.70 8.30 5.80
CA MET A 69 -10.62 9.04 6.66
C MET A 69 -11.95 8.29 6.88
N TYR A 70 -12.50 7.66 5.84
CA TYR A 70 -13.70 6.82 5.95
C TYR A 70 -13.42 5.44 6.58
N GLU A 71 -12.23 4.86 6.40
CA GLU A 71 -11.83 3.61 7.05
C GLU A 71 -11.76 3.78 8.58
N HIS A 72 -11.14 4.86 9.06
CA HIS A 72 -10.81 5.06 10.48
C HIS A 72 -11.76 6.04 11.20
N GLY A 73 -12.73 6.64 10.51
CA GLY A 73 -13.66 7.62 11.09
C GLY A 73 -13.01 8.97 11.44
N ILE A 74 -12.00 9.38 10.69
CA ILE A 74 -11.21 10.60 10.95
C ILE A 74 -11.93 11.79 10.31
N CYS A 75 -12.53 12.65 11.13
CA CYS A 75 -13.32 13.83 10.72
C CYS A 75 -14.56 13.55 9.83
N VAL A 76 -14.84 12.29 9.51
CA VAL A 76 -16.06 11.80 8.87
C VAL A 76 -16.57 10.58 9.64
N LYS A 77 -17.86 10.22 9.49
CA LYS A 77 -18.36 8.95 10.07
C LYS A 77 -17.69 7.77 9.36
N ALA A 78 -17.16 6.81 10.12
CA ALA A 78 -16.58 5.59 9.57
C ALA A 78 -17.59 4.84 8.68
N ASN A 79 -17.15 4.44 7.49
CA ASN A 79 -17.94 3.73 6.49
C ASN A 79 -16.98 2.98 5.53
N TRP A 80 -17.07 1.66 5.47
CA TRP A 80 -16.18 0.84 4.65
C TRP A 80 -16.46 0.95 3.15
N ASP A 81 -17.73 1.01 2.73
CA ASP A 81 -18.12 1.09 1.30
C ASP A 81 -17.66 2.41 0.65
N ASN A 82 -17.75 3.50 1.42
CA ASN A 82 -17.14 4.79 1.04
C ASN A 82 -15.62 4.66 0.94
N ALA A 83 -14.97 4.01 1.92
CA ALA A 83 -13.51 3.83 1.90
C ALA A 83 -13.05 3.02 0.69
N VAL A 84 -13.76 1.93 0.36
CA VAL A 84 -13.55 1.13 -0.86
C VAL A 84 -13.66 2.00 -2.10
N THR A 85 -14.71 2.83 -2.21
CA THR A 85 -14.93 3.71 -3.36
C THR A 85 -13.74 4.65 -3.61
N PHE A 86 -13.24 5.30 -2.54
CA PHE A 86 -12.09 6.20 -2.64
C PHE A 86 -10.75 5.48 -2.85
N TYR A 87 -10.57 4.28 -2.30
CA TYR A 87 -9.37 3.47 -2.61
C TYR A 87 -9.38 2.94 -4.05
N VAL A 88 -10.53 2.54 -4.60
CA VAL A 88 -10.65 2.18 -6.02
C VAL A 88 -10.32 3.37 -6.92
N GLN A 89 -10.82 4.57 -6.59
CA GLN A 89 -10.45 5.80 -7.30
C GLN A 89 -8.94 6.09 -7.24
N ALA A 90 -8.32 5.94 -6.06
CA ALA A 90 -6.88 6.13 -5.90
C ALA A 90 -6.05 5.11 -6.70
N HIS A 91 -6.48 3.84 -6.73
CA HIS A 91 -5.82 2.79 -7.53
C HIS A 91 -5.91 3.07 -9.02
N GLN A 92 -7.09 3.44 -9.50
CA GLN A 92 -7.32 3.84 -10.90
C GLN A 92 -6.53 5.09 -11.31
N GLY A 93 -6.29 6.00 -10.37
CA GLY A 93 -5.39 7.15 -10.53
C GLY A 93 -3.89 6.82 -10.42
N GLY A 94 -3.52 5.54 -10.33
CA GLY A 94 -2.11 5.10 -10.37
C GLY A 94 -1.42 4.94 -9.01
N LEU A 95 -2.17 4.89 -7.90
CA LEU A 95 -1.62 4.62 -6.55
C LEU A 95 -1.82 3.14 -6.14
N PRO A 96 -0.84 2.24 -6.40
CA PRO A 96 -0.91 0.82 -6.04
C PRO A 96 -1.05 0.57 -4.52
N GLU A 97 -0.71 1.52 -3.65
CA GLU A 97 -0.94 1.45 -2.19
C GLU A 97 -2.42 1.28 -1.84
N ALA A 98 -3.32 1.82 -2.68
CA ALA A 98 -4.74 1.72 -2.46
C ALA A 98 -5.25 0.27 -2.62
N ALA A 99 -4.61 -0.53 -3.48
CA ALA A 99 -4.88 -1.97 -3.56
C ALA A 99 -4.34 -2.71 -2.32
N GLU A 100 -3.26 -2.25 -1.70
CA GLU A 100 -2.77 -2.81 -0.42
C GLU A 100 -3.76 -2.51 0.73
N ARG A 101 -4.34 -1.30 0.76
CA ARG A 101 -5.44 -0.92 1.66
C ARG A 101 -6.70 -1.77 1.44
N LEU A 102 -7.11 -1.96 0.18
CA LEU A 102 -8.26 -2.79 -0.17
C LEU A 102 -8.03 -4.26 0.24
N ALA A 103 -6.87 -4.83 -0.08
CA ALA A 103 -6.53 -6.21 0.28
C ALA A 103 -6.56 -6.45 1.79
N ALA A 104 -6.00 -5.53 2.59
CA ALA A 104 -6.04 -5.58 4.05
C ALA A 104 -7.47 -5.47 4.61
N GLY A 105 -8.28 -4.58 4.04
CA GLY A 105 -9.64 -4.32 4.51
C GLY A 105 -10.66 -5.39 4.13
N TYR A 106 -10.56 -5.99 2.93
CA TYR A 106 -11.36 -7.15 2.55
C TYR A 106 -10.99 -8.42 3.33
N ALA A 107 -9.73 -8.55 3.76
CA ALA A 107 -9.32 -9.65 4.61
C ALA A 107 -9.81 -9.56 6.07
N ASP A 108 -10.32 -8.40 6.50
CA ASP A 108 -10.58 -8.08 7.91
C ASP A 108 -11.76 -8.89 8.47
N PRO A 109 -11.54 -9.79 9.45
CA PRO A 109 -12.62 -10.57 10.05
C PRO A 109 -13.69 -9.68 10.71
N ALA A 110 -13.35 -8.46 11.14
CA ALA A 110 -14.29 -7.52 11.73
C ALA A 110 -15.24 -6.85 10.72
N ARG A 111 -15.01 -7.01 9.40
CA ARG A 111 -15.81 -6.39 8.32
C ARG A 111 -16.70 -7.37 7.56
N GLY A 112 -16.61 -8.67 7.87
CA GLY A 112 -17.14 -9.73 7.02
C GLY A 112 -16.16 -10.00 5.88
N PRO A 113 -15.19 -10.93 6.06
CA PRO A 113 -14.05 -11.04 5.17
C PRO A 113 -14.41 -11.66 3.82
N ASP A 114 -13.97 -11.01 2.74
CA ASP A 114 -14.03 -11.52 1.37
C ASP A 114 -12.62 -11.91 0.92
N ALA A 115 -12.30 -13.19 1.07
CA ALA A 115 -11.01 -13.75 0.68
C ALA A 115 -10.71 -13.63 -0.83
N ALA A 116 -11.75 -13.59 -1.67
CA ALA A 116 -11.60 -13.46 -3.12
C ALA A 116 -11.24 -12.02 -3.49
N ALA A 117 -11.95 -11.03 -2.96
CA ALA A 117 -11.60 -9.62 -3.12
C ALA A 117 -10.23 -9.30 -2.49
N ALA A 118 -9.94 -9.86 -1.31
CA ALA A 118 -8.66 -9.68 -0.65
C ALA A 118 -7.48 -10.19 -1.51
N LEU A 119 -7.60 -11.38 -2.11
CA LEU A 119 -6.61 -11.93 -3.05
C LEU A 119 -6.55 -11.12 -4.34
N TRP A 120 -7.69 -10.74 -4.93
CA TRP A 120 -7.77 -9.91 -6.16
C TRP A 120 -6.98 -8.61 -6.03
N TRP A 121 -7.15 -7.90 -4.92
CA TRP A 121 -6.44 -6.65 -4.63
C TRP A 121 -4.98 -6.89 -4.21
N SER A 122 -4.65 -7.99 -3.54
CA SER A 122 -3.26 -8.33 -3.16
C SER A 122 -2.30 -8.47 -4.35
N LEU A 123 -2.84 -8.83 -5.52
CA LEU A 123 -2.10 -8.99 -6.78
C LEU A 123 -1.91 -7.64 -7.51
N ARG A 124 -2.61 -6.59 -7.06
CA ARG A 124 -2.68 -5.25 -7.67
C ARG A 124 -1.97 -4.16 -6.85
N GLY A 125 -1.43 -4.52 -5.67
CA GLY A 125 -0.50 -3.68 -4.88
C GLY A 125 0.93 -3.67 -5.45
N ARG A 126 1.83 -2.87 -4.86
CA ARG A 126 3.18 -2.63 -5.45
C ARG A 126 4.03 -3.88 -5.66
N SER A 127 3.82 -4.91 -4.84
CA SER A 127 4.69 -6.10 -4.85
C SER A 127 4.01 -7.37 -5.41
N GLY A 128 2.68 -7.47 -5.38
CA GLY A 128 1.89 -8.60 -5.89
C GLY A 128 2.14 -9.95 -5.19
N MET A 129 1.12 -10.56 -4.55
CA MET A 129 1.28 -11.86 -3.87
C MET A 129 1.30 -13.08 -4.83
N ARG A 130 2.24 -13.11 -5.77
CA ARG A 130 2.32 -14.10 -6.86
C ARG A 130 3.07 -15.40 -6.51
N SER A 131 3.13 -15.80 -5.24
CA SER A 131 3.98 -16.93 -4.82
C SER A 131 3.43 -17.72 -3.64
N GLY A 132 3.92 -18.96 -3.50
CA GLY A 132 3.47 -19.91 -2.48
C GLY A 132 2.03 -20.38 -2.71
N THR A 133 1.35 -20.75 -1.62
CA THR A 133 -0.02 -21.32 -1.66
C THR A 133 -1.07 -20.39 -2.29
N CYS A 134 -0.79 -19.07 -2.36
CA CYS A 134 -1.71 -18.05 -2.88
C CYS A 134 -1.45 -17.67 -4.34
N ALA A 135 -0.52 -18.33 -5.02
CA ALA A 135 -0.29 -18.12 -6.45
C ALA A 135 -1.55 -18.45 -7.28
N VAL A 136 -1.83 -17.58 -8.23
CA VAL A 136 -2.89 -17.68 -9.25
C VAL A 136 -2.20 -17.66 -10.62
N PRO A 137 -2.66 -18.39 -11.65
CA PRO A 137 -2.10 -18.28 -13.00
C PRO A 137 -2.25 -16.85 -13.55
N GLU A 138 -1.23 -16.30 -14.23
CA GLU A 138 -1.27 -14.92 -14.72
C GLU A 138 -2.45 -14.66 -15.69
N GLU A 139 -2.78 -15.66 -16.51
CA GLU A 139 -3.96 -15.71 -17.39
C GLU A 139 -5.29 -15.48 -16.66
N VAL A 140 -5.33 -15.87 -15.38
CA VAL A 140 -6.49 -15.81 -14.50
C VAL A 140 -6.43 -14.55 -13.62
N GLU A 141 -5.24 -14.05 -13.26
CA GLU A 141 -5.10 -12.77 -12.56
C GLU A 141 -5.70 -11.59 -13.35
N GLN A 142 -5.65 -11.65 -14.68
CA GLN A 142 -6.04 -10.55 -15.57
C GLN A 142 -7.55 -10.50 -15.89
N ASP A 143 -8.29 -11.60 -15.73
CA ASP A 143 -9.69 -11.77 -16.13
C ASP A 143 -10.58 -11.96 -14.87
N PRO A 144 -11.46 -11.01 -14.52
CA PRO A 144 -12.26 -11.08 -13.28
C PRO A 144 -13.18 -12.30 -13.19
N ASP A 145 -13.76 -12.73 -14.32
CA ASP A 145 -14.72 -13.83 -14.33
C ASP A 145 -14.00 -15.17 -14.22
N ARG A 146 -12.84 -15.33 -14.90
CA ARG A 146 -11.94 -16.47 -14.68
C ARG A 146 -11.42 -16.52 -13.26
N PHE A 147 -11.03 -15.38 -12.69
CA PHE A 147 -10.52 -15.31 -11.32
C PHE A 147 -11.57 -15.81 -10.32
N VAL A 148 -12.79 -15.32 -10.43
CA VAL A 148 -13.92 -15.76 -9.58
C VAL A 148 -14.34 -17.20 -9.87
N ALA A 149 -14.10 -17.75 -11.07
CA ALA A 149 -14.30 -19.16 -11.38
C ALA A 149 -13.21 -20.06 -10.78
N GLU A 150 -11.93 -19.68 -10.92
CA GLU A 150 -10.77 -20.39 -10.37
C GLU A 150 -10.86 -20.53 -8.85
N LEU A 151 -11.13 -19.43 -8.13
CA LEU A 151 -11.20 -19.46 -6.67
C LEU A 151 -12.36 -20.32 -6.13
N LYS A 152 -13.41 -20.57 -6.93
CA LYS A 152 -14.49 -21.52 -6.55
C LYS A 152 -14.06 -22.99 -6.62
N THR A 153 -12.93 -23.29 -7.25
CA THR A 153 -12.33 -24.64 -7.26
C THR A 153 -11.37 -24.87 -6.09
N TRP A 154 -10.96 -23.81 -5.37
CA TRP A 154 -9.99 -23.90 -4.30
C TRP A 154 -10.62 -24.47 -3.02
N ASP A 155 -9.84 -25.26 -2.28
CA ASP A 155 -10.23 -25.72 -0.95
C ASP A 155 -10.45 -24.52 0.00
N PRO A 156 -11.52 -24.49 0.82
CA PRO A 156 -11.79 -23.40 1.75
C PRO A 156 -10.64 -23.10 2.74
N SER A 157 -9.85 -24.11 3.12
CA SER A 157 -8.66 -23.90 3.96
C SER A 157 -7.55 -23.15 3.22
N ARG A 158 -7.36 -23.41 1.91
CA ARG A 158 -6.41 -22.64 1.07
C ARG A 158 -6.79 -21.16 1.03
N LEU A 159 -8.09 -20.86 0.81
CA LEU A 159 -8.61 -19.50 0.82
C LEU A 159 -8.47 -18.83 2.20
N ALA A 160 -8.74 -19.54 3.29
CA ALA A 160 -8.57 -19.02 4.65
C ALA A 160 -7.10 -18.70 4.99
N ILE A 161 -6.18 -19.60 4.62
CA ILE A 161 -4.72 -19.40 4.76
C ILE A 161 -4.28 -18.17 3.96
N CYS A 162 -4.75 -18.01 2.73
CA CYS A 162 -4.43 -16.84 1.92
C CYS A 162 -5.02 -15.54 2.50
N ASN A 163 -6.28 -15.54 2.92
CA ASN A 163 -6.90 -14.39 3.58
C ASN A 163 -6.10 -13.92 4.81
N TYR A 164 -5.64 -14.85 5.64
CA TYR A 164 -4.76 -14.57 6.78
C TYR A 164 -3.41 -13.97 6.35
N ILE A 165 -2.73 -14.58 5.37
CA ILE A 165 -1.42 -14.11 4.90
C ILE A 165 -1.51 -12.71 4.28
N ILE A 166 -2.55 -12.48 3.49
CA ILE A 166 -2.90 -11.20 2.86
C ILE A 166 -3.20 -10.15 3.93
N GLY A 167 -4.14 -10.43 4.84
CA GLY A 167 -4.56 -9.48 5.87
C GLY A 167 -3.40 -8.98 6.72
N VAL A 168 -2.55 -9.90 7.19
CA VAL A 168 -1.35 -9.55 7.98
C VAL A 168 -0.38 -8.70 7.15
N LEU A 169 0.08 -9.18 5.99
CA LEU A 169 1.13 -8.52 5.23
C LEU A 169 0.71 -7.17 4.66
N TRP A 170 -0.50 -7.05 4.13
CA TRP A 170 -0.96 -5.79 3.54
C TRP A 170 -1.43 -4.78 4.58
N THR A 171 -1.88 -5.18 5.78
CA THR A 171 -2.04 -4.24 6.90
C THR A 171 -0.70 -3.59 7.24
N ILE A 172 0.36 -4.39 7.34
CA ILE A 172 1.69 -3.86 7.63
C ILE A 172 2.19 -2.95 6.50
N ALA A 173 2.04 -3.36 5.24
CA ALA A 173 2.43 -2.54 4.11
C ALA A 173 1.66 -1.20 4.08
N ALA A 174 0.34 -1.24 4.31
CA ALA A 174 -0.55 -0.10 4.29
C ALA A 174 -0.37 0.87 5.46
N GLU A 175 -0.01 0.38 6.66
CA GLU A 175 0.31 1.21 7.83
C GLU A 175 1.74 1.77 7.80
N VAL A 176 2.72 1.05 7.22
CA VAL A 176 4.14 1.47 7.18
C VAL A 176 4.42 2.44 6.02
N LYS A 177 3.82 2.21 4.84
CA LYS A 177 4.04 3.05 3.65
C LYS A 177 3.20 4.33 3.67
N TYR A 178 2.02 4.34 4.31
CA TYR A 178 1.09 5.47 4.24
C TYR A 178 0.53 5.90 5.62
N PRO A 179 0.77 7.16 6.05
CA PRO A 179 1.70 8.13 5.45
C PRO A 179 3.15 7.64 5.53
N ALA A 180 4.04 8.18 4.69
CA ALA A 180 5.44 7.76 4.58
C ALA A 180 6.28 8.14 5.82
N GLN A 181 6.12 7.40 6.90
CA GLN A 181 6.75 7.66 8.21
C GLN A 181 8.28 7.69 8.14
N ALA A 182 8.89 6.87 7.29
CA ALA A 182 10.34 6.89 7.07
C ALA A 182 10.84 8.22 6.47
N GLN A 183 10.12 8.80 5.50
CA GLN A 183 10.44 10.11 4.92
C GLN A 183 10.22 11.24 5.95
N ALA A 184 9.13 11.16 6.73
CA ALA A 184 8.88 12.09 7.84
C ALA A 184 9.98 12.08 8.93
N TRP A 185 10.76 10.99 9.01
CA TRP A 185 11.93 10.86 9.90
C TRP A 185 13.29 11.02 9.18
N GLY A 186 13.30 11.28 7.87
CA GLY A 186 14.54 11.46 7.09
C GLY A 186 15.41 10.20 6.98
N LEU A 187 14.82 9.00 7.10
CA LEU A 187 15.53 7.73 7.09
C LEU A 187 15.83 7.24 5.67
N HIS A 188 17.00 6.63 5.48
CA HIS A 188 17.31 5.81 4.31
C HIS A 188 17.74 4.40 4.72
N GLY A 189 17.67 3.47 3.76
CA GLY A 189 18.15 2.11 3.91
C GLY A 189 17.06 1.08 3.71
N ASP A 190 17.19 -0.08 4.36
CA ASP A 190 16.20 -1.15 4.23
C ASP A 190 15.88 -1.91 5.52
N VAL A 191 14.67 -2.47 5.56
CA VAL A 191 14.22 -3.42 6.57
C VAL A 191 13.52 -4.57 5.87
N THR A 192 13.95 -5.79 6.14
CA THR A 192 13.30 -7.02 5.67
C THR A 192 12.41 -7.58 6.76
N LEU A 193 11.11 -7.66 6.50
CA LEU A 193 10.19 -8.47 7.29
C LEU A 193 10.22 -9.90 6.78
N ARG A 194 10.38 -10.87 7.67
CA ARG A 194 10.10 -12.28 7.40
C ARG A 194 8.91 -12.73 8.24
N PHE A 195 7.78 -12.95 7.60
CA PHE A 195 6.59 -13.49 8.22
C PHE A 195 6.65 -15.02 8.21
N LEU A 196 6.39 -15.63 9.36
CA LEU A 196 6.26 -17.07 9.59
C LEU A 196 4.78 -17.37 9.90
N PRO A 197 3.90 -17.45 8.89
CA PRO A 197 2.46 -17.65 9.09
C PRO A 197 2.11 -18.96 9.80
N GLY A 198 2.96 -19.99 9.76
CA GLY A 198 2.78 -21.22 10.53
C GLY A 198 3.07 -21.07 12.04
N LEU A 199 3.67 -19.96 12.46
CA LEU A 199 4.02 -19.66 13.85
C LEU A 199 3.41 -18.36 14.37
N ALA A 200 2.49 -17.73 13.60
CA ALA A 200 1.94 -16.40 13.85
C ALA A 200 2.99 -15.35 14.28
N ARG A 201 4.19 -15.40 13.67
CA ARG A 201 5.37 -14.63 14.10
C ARG A 201 5.95 -13.83 12.94
N ILE A 202 6.38 -12.59 13.21
CA ILE A 202 7.10 -11.75 12.25
C ILE A 202 8.49 -11.44 12.79
N GLU A 203 9.51 -11.67 11.98
CA GLU A 203 10.90 -11.35 12.27
C GLU A 203 11.28 -10.06 11.53
N VAL A 204 11.67 -9.02 12.27
CA VAL A 204 12.11 -7.74 11.71
C VAL A 204 13.64 -7.76 11.59
N LYS A 205 14.18 -7.97 10.39
CA LYS A 205 15.62 -7.92 10.13
C LYS A 205 16.01 -6.55 9.56
N LYS A 206 16.88 -5.84 10.27
CA LYS A 206 17.51 -4.60 9.81
C LYS A 206 18.44 -4.89 8.62
N GLY A 207 18.37 -4.08 7.56
CA GLY A 207 19.43 -3.96 6.56
C GLY A 207 20.43 -2.87 6.95
N GLU A 208 21.08 -2.28 5.96
CA GLU A 208 21.79 -1.01 6.16
C GLU A 208 20.75 0.11 6.36
N THR A 209 20.94 0.98 7.35
CA THR A 209 20.04 2.10 7.63
C THR A 209 20.80 3.32 8.12
N GLY A 210 20.47 4.51 7.61
CA GLY A 210 20.97 5.79 8.09
C GLY A 210 19.89 6.86 8.11
N ALA A 211 20.30 8.09 8.40
CA ALA A 211 19.46 9.27 8.32
C ALA A 211 20.20 10.33 7.51
N TYR A 212 19.49 11.01 6.60
CA TYR A 212 20.10 12.07 5.81
C TYR A 212 20.43 13.27 6.70
N GLN A 213 21.67 13.77 6.59
CA GLN A 213 22.05 15.08 7.08
C GLN A 213 21.33 16.13 6.20
N LEU A 214 20.35 16.84 6.78
CA LEU A 214 19.72 17.99 6.13
C LEU A 214 20.58 19.23 6.41
N TYR A 215 21.49 19.52 5.50
CA TYR A 215 22.27 20.76 5.49
C TYR A 215 21.38 21.94 5.11
N GLY A 216 21.50 23.04 5.84
CA GLY A 216 20.84 24.31 5.53
C GLY A 216 21.46 25.00 4.30
N VAL A 217 20.81 26.09 3.88
CA VAL A 217 21.28 26.93 2.74
C VAL A 217 22.40 27.90 3.16
N ILE A 218 22.71 27.95 4.47
CA ILE A 218 23.79 28.76 5.05
C ILE A 218 24.87 27.80 5.56
N ASP A 219 26.14 28.10 5.25
CA ASP A 219 27.26 27.28 5.68
C ASP A 219 27.41 27.31 7.22
N GLY A 220 27.45 26.13 7.84
CA GLY A 220 27.38 25.95 9.29
C GLY A 220 25.98 25.68 9.87
N ASP A 221 24.88 26.01 9.16
CA ASP A 221 23.52 25.68 9.61
C ASP A 221 23.18 24.21 9.32
N VAL A 222 23.65 23.31 10.20
CA VAL A 222 23.00 22.01 10.38
C VAL A 222 21.66 22.25 11.08
N LEU A 223 20.56 21.71 10.56
CA LEU A 223 19.23 21.80 11.19
C LEU A 223 19.19 21.02 12.52
N ARG A 224 19.64 21.70 13.58
CA ARG A 224 20.08 21.09 14.84
C ARG A 224 18.96 20.53 15.71
N ASP A 225 17.73 21.01 15.54
CA ASP A 225 16.53 20.47 16.21
C ASP A 225 16.11 19.05 15.73
N ARG A 226 16.96 18.36 14.96
CA ARG A 226 16.88 16.92 14.70
C ARG A 226 17.91 16.09 15.49
N GLU A 227 18.34 16.54 16.67
CA GLU A 227 19.15 15.78 17.66
C GLU A 227 18.45 14.51 18.24
N SER A 228 17.59 13.83 17.47
CA SER A 228 16.90 12.59 17.85
C SER A 228 17.69 11.32 17.47
N ILE A 229 18.85 11.12 18.11
CA ILE A 229 19.62 9.86 18.06
C ILE A 229 18.81 8.57 18.37
N PRO A 230 17.68 8.59 19.12
CA PRO A 230 16.77 7.44 19.23
C PRO A 230 16.21 6.87 17.91
N ALA A 231 16.34 7.58 16.78
CA ALA A 231 15.93 7.11 15.46
C ALA A 231 16.49 5.71 15.08
N ARG A 232 17.67 5.34 15.60
CA ARG A 232 18.31 4.03 15.31
C ARG A 232 17.55 2.80 15.80
N GLY A 233 16.55 2.97 16.69
CA GLY A 233 15.65 1.90 17.15
C GLY A 233 14.15 2.21 17.01
N GLY A 234 13.76 3.49 16.88
CA GLY A 234 12.36 3.91 16.79
C GLY A 234 11.60 3.27 15.62
N PHE A 235 12.21 3.21 14.43
CA PHE A 235 11.58 2.59 13.26
C PHE A 235 11.33 1.09 13.46
N GLU A 236 12.29 0.34 14.00
CA GLU A 236 12.05 -1.09 14.26
C GLU A 236 11.00 -1.33 15.34
N LYS A 237 10.92 -0.45 16.36
CA LYS A 237 9.88 -0.51 17.40
C LYS A 237 8.49 -0.30 16.77
N MET A 238 8.36 0.70 15.90
CA MET A 238 7.17 0.95 15.10
C MET A 238 6.81 -0.26 14.20
N MET A 239 7.78 -0.83 13.48
CA MET A 239 7.55 -2.04 12.66
C MET A 239 7.06 -3.23 13.50
N ARG A 240 7.64 -3.45 14.69
CA ARG A 240 7.18 -4.48 15.64
C ARG A 240 5.77 -4.19 16.15
N GLU A 241 5.46 -2.95 16.51
CA GLU A 241 4.11 -2.55 16.96
C GLU A 241 3.03 -2.70 15.87
N VAL A 242 3.36 -2.40 14.61
CA VAL A 242 2.47 -2.64 13.46
C VAL A 242 2.29 -4.14 13.22
N ALA A 243 3.38 -4.92 13.22
CA ALA A 243 3.33 -6.38 13.06
C ALA A 243 2.49 -7.05 14.15
N ASP A 244 2.68 -6.64 15.41
CA ASP A 244 1.92 -7.12 16.56
C ASP A 244 0.42 -6.74 16.48
N ARG A 245 0.08 -5.57 15.94
CA ARG A 245 -1.33 -5.19 15.66
C ARG A 245 -1.92 -6.08 14.58
N ALA A 246 -1.21 -6.28 13.46
CA ALA A 246 -1.67 -7.12 12.37
C ALA A 246 -1.89 -8.58 12.83
N LEU A 247 -0.93 -9.17 13.54
CA LEU A 247 -1.04 -10.53 14.09
C LEU A 247 -2.21 -10.69 15.09
N ARG A 248 -2.62 -9.63 15.79
CA ARG A 248 -3.83 -9.63 16.63
C ARG A 248 -5.14 -9.41 15.86
N ARG A 249 -5.09 -8.75 14.70
CA ARG A 249 -6.28 -8.43 13.87
C ARG A 249 -6.74 -9.63 13.04
N TYR A 250 -5.80 -10.44 12.54
CA TYR A 250 -6.09 -11.61 11.72
C TYR A 250 -5.76 -12.89 12.49
N PRO A 251 -6.75 -13.70 12.92
CA PRO A 251 -6.49 -14.95 13.61
C PRO A 251 -5.84 -15.97 12.66
N GLN A 252 -4.87 -16.72 13.16
CA GLN A 252 -4.16 -17.76 12.41
C GLN A 252 -5.10 -18.96 12.14
N PRO A 253 -5.33 -19.36 10.88
CA PRO A 253 -6.05 -20.59 10.57
C PRO A 253 -5.16 -21.83 10.75
N PRO A 254 -5.75 -23.01 11.04
CA PRO A 254 -5.00 -24.26 11.15
C PRO A 254 -4.43 -24.71 9.78
N GLY A 255 -3.47 -25.64 9.82
CA GLY A 255 -2.96 -26.32 8.62
C GLY A 255 -1.80 -25.62 7.90
N ILE A 256 -1.31 -24.47 8.38
CA ILE A 256 -0.11 -23.80 7.84
C ILE A 256 1.16 -24.48 8.37
N PRO A 257 2.07 -25.00 7.52
CA PRO A 257 3.36 -25.54 7.96
C PRO A 257 4.22 -24.49 8.67
N ALA A 258 4.88 -24.87 9.77
CA ALA A 258 5.65 -23.97 10.64
C ALA A 258 6.88 -23.32 9.95
N ASP A 259 7.40 -23.96 8.90
CA ASP A 259 8.51 -23.50 8.05
C ASP A 259 8.07 -22.58 6.90
N THR A 260 6.77 -22.51 6.60
CA THR A 260 6.19 -21.55 5.64
C THR A 260 6.68 -20.14 5.99
N SER A 261 7.30 -19.44 5.04
CA SER A 261 7.75 -18.08 5.26
C SER A 261 7.57 -17.19 4.03
N VAL A 262 7.20 -15.93 4.27
CA VAL A 262 7.07 -14.88 3.25
C VAL A 262 7.94 -13.71 3.66
N SER A 263 8.85 -13.28 2.79
CA SER A 263 9.78 -12.18 3.06
C SER A 263 9.43 -10.95 2.21
N VAL A 264 9.29 -9.78 2.85
CA VAL A 264 9.03 -8.50 2.19
C VAL A 264 10.14 -7.53 2.58
N LYS A 265 10.90 -7.07 1.59
CA LYS A 265 11.93 -6.04 1.76
C LYS A 265 11.31 -4.65 1.53
N TYR A 266 11.36 -3.81 2.55
CA TYR A 266 11.01 -2.39 2.45
C TYR A 266 12.30 -1.59 2.28
N VAL A 267 12.36 -0.74 1.26
CA VAL A 267 13.47 0.17 0.99
C VAL A 267 12.98 1.60 1.18
N PHE A 268 13.83 2.44 1.77
CA PHE A 268 13.56 3.83 2.09
C PHE A 268 14.67 4.71 1.52
N SER A 269 14.28 5.75 0.81
CA SER A 269 15.14 6.78 0.25
C SER A 269 14.40 8.13 0.33
N LEU A 270 15.16 9.22 0.32
CA LEU A 270 14.67 10.46 -0.24
C LEU A 270 14.84 10.36 -1.76
N GLU A 271 13.79 10.77 -2.48
CA GLU A 271 13.79 11.05 -3.92
C GLU A 271 13.92 12.57 -4.11
#